data_AF-A0A7X9BA00-F1
#
_entry.id   AF-A0A7X9BA00-F1
#
_cell.length_a   1.000
_cell.length_b   1.000
_cell.length_c   1.000
_cell.angle_alpha   90.00
_cell.angle_beta   90.00
_cell.angle_gamma   90.00
#
_symmetry.space_group_name_H-M   'P 1'
#
loop_
_entity.id
_entity.type
_entity.pdbx_description
1 polymer ?
#
loop_
_entity_poly.entity_id
_entity_poly.type
_entity_poly.pdbx_seq_one_letter_code
_entity_poly.pdbx_strand_id
1 'polypeptide(L)'
;MKKSLKTVLLILLDSTLVTISYYVSVFIRFEGNYRWNVDNTFISFFLSLVIIKISVFFIIGLYKNLWKYAGTNELLQVVSAAIIGNNIYLSYRFLIQNNLPRSIFLLMIIFDTIFIAGVRFGYRIIGYVKGLFRISNKKGYKRIMIVGAGEAGAMVVKELNAHPE
;
A
#
# COMPACT_ATOMS: atom_id res chain seq x y z
N MET A 1 4.62 2.94 19.93
CA MET A 1 3.38 2.23 19.52
C MET A 1 3.73 0.79 19.16
N LYS A 2 3.16 -0.19 19.86
CA LYS A 2 3.39 -1.64 19.64
C LYS A 2 3.20 -1.97 18.15
N LYS A 3 4.16 -2.71 17.56
CA LYS A 3 4.21 -3.08 16.12
C LYS A 3 2.89 -3.66 15.59
N SER A 4 2.13 -4.33 16.46
CA SER A 4 0.79 -4.87 16.18
C SER A 4 -0.25 -3.79 15.87
N LEU A 5 -0.30 -2.69 16.63
CA LEU A 5 -1.32 -1.64 16.46
C LEU A 5 -1.23 -0.96 15.09
N LYS A 6 -0.01 -0.68 14.62
CA LYS A 6 0.23 -0.08 13.30
C LYS A 6 -0.23 -1.01 12.18
N THR A 7 -0.02 -2.31 12.35
CA THR A 7 -0.40 -3.32 11.37
C THR A 7 -1.91 -3.44 11.28
N VAL A 8 -2.62 -3.46 12.42
CA VAL A 8 -4.09 -3.47 12.44
C VAL A 8 -4.68 -2.23 11.77
N LEU A 9 -4.15 -1.04 12.07
CA LEU A 9 -4.60 0.20 11.42
C LEU A 9 -4.38 0.17 9.89
N LEU A 10 -3.26 -0.39 9.43
CA LEU A 10 -2.99 -0.55 8.00
C LEU A 10 -3.94 -1.56 7.35
N ILE A 11 -4.27 -2.67 8.02
CA ILE A 11 -5.24 -3.64 7.50
C ILE A 11 -6.63 -3.00 7.37
N LEU A 12 -7.07 -2.23 8.37
CA LEU A 12 -8.34 -1.50 8.31
C LEU A 12 -8.35 -0.49 7.17
N LEU A 13 -7.24 0.23 6.97
CA LEU A 13 -7.09 1.18 5.88
C LEU A 13 -7.08 0.48 4.51
N ASP A 14 -6.31 -0.60 4.34
CA ASP A 14 -6.26 -1.34 3.09
C ASP A 14 -7.65 -1.93 2.75
N SER A 15 -8.41 -2.37 3.76
CA SER A 15 -9.80 -2.84 3.61
C SER A 15 -10.73 -1.75 3.04
N THR A 16 -10.65 -0.52 3.57
CA THR A 16 -11.45 0.60 3.07
C THR A 16 -11.00 1.04 1.67
N LEU A 17 -9.71 1.00 1.37
CA LEU A 17 -9.21 1.33 0.02
C LEU A 17 -9.65 0.33 -1.03
N VAL A 18 -9.57 -0.97 -0.73
CA VAL A 18 -10.05 -2.05 -1.62
C VAL A 18 -11.55 -1.90 -1.89
N THR A 19 -12.30 -1.52 -0.86
CA THR A 19 -13.73 -1.20 -0.99
C THR A 19 -13.97 -0.03 -1.93
N ILE A 20 -13.27 1.08 -1.73
CA ILE A 20 -13.39 2.27 -2.58
C ILE A 20 -13.00 1.94 -4.02
N SER A 21 -11.93 1.17 -4.22
CA SER A 21 -11.48 0.68 -5.53
C SER A 21 -12.59 -0.09 -6.26
N TYR A 22 -13.28 -1.00 -5.57
CA TYR A 22 -14.43 -1.71 -6.15
C TYR A 22 -15.56 -0.74 -6.56
N TYR A 23 -15.96 0.16 -5.68
CA TYR A 23 -17.03 1.13 -5.97
C TYR A 23 -16.69 2.03 -7.15
N VAL A 24 -15.46 2.57 -7.21
CA VAL A 24 -14.99 3.42 -8.31
C VAL A 24 -14.95 2.63 -9.62
N SER A 25 -14.48 1.38 -9.58
CA SER A 25 -14.44 0.52 -10.77
C SER A 25 -15.83 0.23 -11.34
N VAL A 26 -16.81 -0.03 -10.47
CA VAL A 26 -18.22 -0.22 -10.85
C VAL A 26 -18.81 1.09 -11.38
N PHE A 27 -18.57 2.21 -10.68
CA PHE A 27 -19.07 3.52 -11.07
C PHE A 27 -18.61 3.91 -12.48
N ILE A 28 -17.31 3.76 -12.78
CA ILE A 28 -16.76 4.06 -14.11
C ILE A 28 -17.31 3.10 -15.16
N ARG A 29 -17.43 1.80 -14.83
CA ARG A 29 -17.88 0.80 -15.81
C ARG A 29 -19.33 1.02 -16.24
N PHE A 30 -20.20 1.40 -15.33
CA PHE A 30 -21.63 1.58 -15.60
C PHE A 30 -22.01 3.05 -15.79
N GLU A 31 -21.02 3.95 -15.90
CA GLU A 31 -21.24 5.39 -16.06
C GLU A 31 -22.20 5.97 -15.01
N GLY A 32 -22.11 5.46 -13.77
CA GLY A 32 -22.98 5.84 -12.66
C GLY A 32 -24.39 5.23 -12.66
N ASN A 33 -24.80 4.50 -13.70
CA ASN A 33 -26.15 3.92 -13.83
C ASN A 33 -26.29 2.52 -13.21
N TYR A 34 -25.36 2.11 -12.34
CA TYR A 34 -25.45 0.81 -11.67
C TYR A 34 -26.52 0.83 -10.57
N ARG A 35 -27.55 -0.01 -10.71
CA ARG A 35 -28.55 -0.22 -9.67
C ARG A 35 -27.98 -1.10 -8.57
N TRP A 36 -27.65 -0.47 -7.45
CA TRP A 36 -27.22 -1.15 -6.24
C TRP A 36 -28.40 -1.86 -5.58
N ASN A 37 -28.60 -3.13 -5.90
CA ASN A 37 -29.50 -3.99 -5.13
C ASN A 37 -28.78 -4.38 -3.84
N VAL A 38 -29.09 -3.70 -2.75
CA VAL A 38 -28.55 -4.00 -1.41
C VAL A 38 -29.37 -5.15 -0.83
N ASP A 39 -28.97 -6.37 -1.18
CA ASP A 39 -29.52 -7.61 -0.65
C ASP A 39 -28.47 -8.34 0.24
N ASN A 40 -28.88 -9.42 0.91
CA ASN A 40 -27.94 -10.23 1.70
C ASN A 40 -26.80 -10.81 0.85
N THR A 41 -27.05 -11.00 -0.44
CA THR A 41 -26.05 -11.45 -1.41
C THR A 41 -24.96 -10.39 -1.61
N PHE A 42 -25.32 -9.11 -1.70
CA PHE A 42 -24.40 -7.98 -1.79
C PHE A 42 -23.41 -7.95 -0.62
N ILE A 43 -23.91 -8.06 0.61
CA ILE A 43 -23.08 -8.06 1.83
C ILE A 43 -22.10 -9.25 1.80
N SER A 44 -22.58 -10.43 1.38
CA SER A 44 -21.74 -11.63 1.27
C SER A 44 -20.62 -11.48 0.23
N PHE A 45 -20.91 -10.86 -0.92
CA PHE A 45 -19.90 -10.57 -1.94
C PHE A 45 -18.87 -9.54 -1.51
N PHE A 46 -19.32 -8.55 -0.74
CA PHE A 46 -18.45 -7.55 -0.19
C PHE A 46 -17.49 -8.14 0.85
N LEU A 47 -18.03 -8.94 1.78
CA LEU A 47 -17.23 -9.57 2.82
C LEU A 47 -16.21 -10.55 2.23
N SER A 48 -16.62 -11.37 1.25
CA SER A 48 -15.70 -12.28 0.55
C SER A 48 -14.60 -11.53 -0.21
N LEU A 49 -14.92 -10.39 -0.86
CA LEU A 49 -13.92 -9.55 -1.53
C LEU A 49 -12.84 -9.07 -0.56
N VAL A 50 -13.25 -8.51 0.59
CA VAL A 50 -12.34 -7.99 1.61
C VAL A 50 -11.48 -9.12 2.19
N ILE A 51 -12.09 -10.25 2.55
CA ILE A 51 -11.38 -11.40 3.11
C ILE A 51 -10.32 -11.92 2.13
N ILE A 52 -10.70 -12.18 0.88
CA ILE A 52 -9.78 -12.70 -0.15
C ILE A 52 -8.60 -11.74 -0.35
N LYS A 53 -8.88 -10.44 -0.47
CA LYS A 53 -7.84 -9.42 -0.70
C LYS A 53 -6.87 -9.32 0.45
N ILE A 54 -7.38 -9.22 1.69
CA ILE A 54 -6.53 -9.13 2.89
C ILE A 54 -5.69 -10.41 3.05
N SER A 55 -6.27 -11.58 2.81
CA SER A 55 -5.53 -12.85 2.84
C SER A 55 -4.36 -12.85 1.84
N VAL A 56 -4.60 -12.41 0.60
CA VAL A 56 -3.57 -12.30 -0.42
C VAL A 56 -2.48 -11.30 -0.02
N PHE A 57 -2.86 -10.14 0.53
CA PHE A 57 -1.90 -9.13 0.99
C PHE A 57 -1.03 -9.66 2.13
N PHE A 58 -1.61 -10.48 3.01
CA PHE A 58 -0.87 -11.13 4.08
C PHE A 58 0.11 -12.18 3.56
N ILE A 59 -0.29 -13.01 2.59
CA ILE A 59 0.55 -14.06 1.97
C ILE A 59 1.73 -13.44 1.22
N ILE A 60 1.49 -12.40 0.42
CA ILE A 60 2.53 -11.68 -0.35
C ILE A 60 3.47 -10.91 0.59
N GLY A 61 3.10 -10.75 1.86
CA GLY A 61 3.96 -10.15 2.87
C GLY A 61 3.93 -8.63 2.86
N LEU A 62 2.86 -8.01 2.33
CA LEU A 62 2.64 -6.55 2.36
C LEU A 62 2.72 -5.97 3.78
N TYR A 63 2.52 -6.79 4.81
CA TYR A 63 2.58 -6.42 6.23
C TYR A 63 3.84 -6.90 6.96
N LYS A 64 4.70 -7.74 6.35
CA LYS A 64 5.92 -8.26 6.99
C LYS A 64 7.07 -7.26 6.92
N ASN A 65 7.27 -6.69 5.73
CA ASN A 65 8.34 -5.72 5.47
C ASN A 65 7.85 -4.29 5.62
N LEU A 66 7.26 -4.02 6.79
CA LEU A 66 6.96 -2.67 7.22
C LEU A 66 8.30 -1.89 7.32
N TRP A 67 8.65 -1.15 6.26
CA TRP A 67 9.57 -0.01 6.27
C TRP A 67 11.09 -0.28 6.22
N LYS A 68 11.58 -1.52 6.03
CA LYS A 68 13.02 -1.82 6.14
C LYS A 68 13.83 -1.77 4.83
N TYR A 69 13.21 -2.00 3.66
CA TYR A 69 13.91 -2.06 2.35
C TYR A 69 13.04 -1.54 1.19
N ALA A 70 12.40 -0.39 1.38
CA ALA A 70 11.40 0.10 0.45
C ALA A 70 12.05 0.77 -0.77
N GLY A 71 12.05 0.04 -1.89
CA GLY A 71 12.40 0.46 -3.25
C GLY A 71 11.39 -0.13 -4.24
N THR A 72 11.84 -0.43 -5.47
CA THR A 72 11.05 -1.07 -6.55
C THR A 72 10.30 -2.34 -6.13
N ASN A 73 10.85 -3.09 -5.18
CA ASN A 73 10.26 -4.35 -4.71
C ASN A 73 8.90 -4.18 -4.01
N GLU A 74 8.64 -3.06 -3.34
CA GLU A 74 7.35 -2.84 -2.67
C GLU A 74 6.23 -2.55 -3.69
N LEU A 75 6.55 -1.77 -4.74
CA LEU A 75 5.61 -1.54 -5.84
C LEU A 75 5.27 -2.86 -6.55
N LEU A 76 6.29 -3.69 -6.83
CA LEU A 76 6.09 -5.01 -7.42
C LEU A 76 5.22 -5.91 -6.53
N GLN A 77 5.41 -5.86 -5.21
CA GLN A 77 4.55 -6.58 -4.27
C GLN A 77 3.10 -6.10 -4.34
N VAL A 78 2.85 -4.78 -4.34
CA VAL A 78 1.49 -4.23 -4.44
C VAL A 78 0.84 -4.62 -5.77
N VAL A 79 1.55 -4.50 -6.89
CA VAL A 79 1.04 -4.87 -8.22
C VAL A 79 0.74 -6.37 -8.28
N SER A 80 1.67 -7.22 -7.83
CA SER A 80 1.47 -8.68 -7.77
C SER A 80 0.27 -9.04 -6.90
N ALA A 81 0.08 -8.34 -5.78
CA ALA A 81 -1.04 -8.54 -4.87
C ALA A 81 -2.38 -8.10 -5.46
N ALA A 82 -2.40 -6.98 -6.17
CA ALA A 82 -3.58 -6.54 -6.90
C ALA A 82 -3.95 -7.56 -8.00
N ILE A 83 -2.99 -8.03 -8.80
CA ILE A 83 -3.22 -9.01 -9.86
C ILE A 83 -3.71 -10.34 -9.28
N ILE A 84 -2.96 -10.93 -8.35
CA ILE A 84 -3.30 -12.23 -7.76
C ILE A 84 -4.65 -12.14 -7.03
N GLY A 85 -4.85 -11.10 -6.22
CA GLY A 85 -6.10 -10.90 -5.48
C GLY A 85 -7.32 -10.71 -6.38
N ASN A 86 -7.18 -9.96 -7.48
CA ASN A 86 -8.28 -9.81 -8.46
C ASN A 86 -8.54 -11.10 -9.23
N ASN A 87 -7.50 -11.87 -9.59
CA ASN A 87 -7.68 -13.14 -10.29
C ASN A 87 -8.34 -14.22 -9.40
N ILE A 88 -7.95 -14.30 -8.12
CA ILE A 88 -8.60 -15.20 -7.16
C ILE A 88 -10.06 -14.79 -6.96
N TYR A 89 -10.33 -13.49 -6.80
CA TYR A 89 -11.70 -13.01 -6.66
C TYR A 89 -12.54 -13.26 -7.93
N LEU A 90 -11.97 -13.05 -9.12
CA LEU A 90 -12.62 -13.38 -10.40
C LEU A 90 -12.96 -14.88 -10.49
N SER A 91 -12.02 -15.74 -10.12
CA SER A 91 -12.22 -17.19 -10.11
C SER A 91 -13.32 -17.59 -9.13
N TYR A 92 -13.32 -17.00 -7.93
CA TYR A 92 -14.39 -17.19 -6.94
C TYR A 92 -15.76 -16.79 -7.50
N ARG A 93 -15.86 -15.61 -8.11
CA ARG A 93 -17.09 -15.08 -8.73
C ARG A 93 -17.61 -15.96 -9.87
N PHE A 94 -16.69 -16.54 -10.64
CA PHE A 94 -17.03 -17.48 -11.71
C PHE A 94 -17.61 -18.80 -11.17
N LEU A 95 -17.04 -19.36 -10.11
CA LEU A 95 -17.50 -20.61 -9.49
C LEU A 95 -18.93 -20.50 -8.93
N ILE A 96 -19.28 -19.36 -8.36
CA ILE A 96 -20.63 -19.09 -7.84
C ILE A 96 -21.62 -18.62 -8.92
N GLN A 97 -21.23 -18.69 -10.20
CA GLN A 97 -22.02 -18.29 -11.37
C GLN A 97 -22.52 -16.83 -11.34
N ASN A 98 -21.85 -15.95 -10.59
CA ASN A 98 -22.20 -14.54 -10.48
C ASN A 98 -21.21 -13.66 -11.25
N ASN A 99 -21.44 -13.58 -12.56
CA ASN A 99 -20.56 -12.91 -13.49
C ASN A 99 -20.80 -11.40 -13.52
N LEU A 100 -19.81 -10.63 -13.05
CA LEU A 100 -19.67 -9.22 -13.41
C LEU A 100 -18.92 -9.07 -14.74
N PRO A 101 -19.10 -7.95 -15.45
CA PRO A 101 -18.26 -7.62 -16.59
C PRO A 101 -16.76 -7.71 -16.23
N ARG A 102 -16.00 -8.50 -17.01
CA ARG A 102 -14.57 -8.76 -16.77
C ARG A 102 -13.73 -7.47 -16.70
N SER A 103 -14.18 -6.42 -17.37
CA SER A 103 -13.60 -5.08 -17.33
C SER A 103 -13.53 -4.46 -15.92
N ILE A 104 -14.45 -4.80 -15.01
CA ILE A 104 -14.44 -4.27 -13.63
C ILE A 104 -13.20 -4.78 -12.90
N PHE A 105 -12.82 -6.04 -13.09
CA PHE A 105 -11.63 -6.61 -12.47
C PHE A 105 -10.34 -5.97 -12.99
N LEU A 106 -10.29 -5.59 -14.27
CA LEU A 106 -9.16 -4.82 -14.82
C LEU A 106 -9.06 -3.43 -14.19
N LEU A 107 -10.19 -2.72 -14.06
CA LEU A 107 -10.24 -1.43 -13.37
C LEU A 107 -9.82 -1.57 -11.90
N MET A 108 -10.29 -2.62 -11.21
CA MET A 108 -9.90 -2.88 -9.83
C MET A 108 -8.40 -3.09 -9.68
N ILE A 109 -7.71 -3.79 -10.60
CA ILE A 109 -6.25 -3.93 -10.53
C ILE A 109 -5.58 -2.55 -10.57
N ILE A 110 -6.05 -1.67 -11.44
CA ILE A 110 -5.53 -0.31 -11.59
C ILE A 110 -5.78 0.50 -10.32
N PHE A 111 -7.03 0.54 -9.84
CA PHE A 111 -7.40 1.34 -8.66
C PHE A 111 -6.82 0.79 -7.36
N ASP A 112 -6.76 -0.53 -7.18
CA ASP A 112 -6.09 -1.15 -6.03
C ASP A 112 -4.62 -0.72 -5.99
N THR A 113 -3.95 -0.79 -7.14
CA THR A 113 -2.54 -0.38 -7.25
C THR A 113 -2.41 1.10 -6.91
N ILE A 114 -3.20 1.98 -7.55
CA ILE A 114 -3.12 3.43 -7.33
C ILE A 114 -3.41 3.81 -5.88
N PHE A 115 -4.49 3.29 -5.29
CA PHE A 115 -4.90 3.66 -3.94
C PHE A 115 -3.98 3.08 -2.87
N ILE A 116 -3.66 1.79 -2.94
CA ILE A 116 -2.81 1.14 -1.92
C ILE A 116 -1.38 1.64 -2.04
N ALA A 117 -0.82 1.68 -3.26
CA ALA A 117 0.51 2.26 -3.46
C ALA A 117 0.51 3.73 -3.07
N GLY A 118 -0.49 4.51 -3.50
CA GLY A 118 -0.60 5.93 -3.22
C GLY A 118 -0.59 6.25 -1.73
N VAL A 119 -1.36 5.54 -0.91
CA VAL A 119 -1.37 5.78 0.54
C VAL A 119 -0.06 5.34 1.20
N ARG A 120 0.50 4.18 0.81
CA ARG A 120 1.76 3.67 1.38
C ARG A 120 2.96 4.56 1.02
N PHE A 121 3.12 4.88 -0.26
CA PHE A 121 4.17 5.78 -0.73
C PHE A 121 3.94 7.21 -0.23
N GLY A 122 2.70 7.70 -0.21
CA GLY A 122 2.35 9.03 0.28
C GLY A 122 2.70 9.22 1.76
N TYR A 123 2.31 8.29 2.64
CA TYR A 123 2.68 8.34 4.05
C TYR A 123 4.21 8.33 4.23
N ARG A 124 4.92 7.56 3.40
CA ARG A 124 6.39 7.50 3.44
C ARG A 124 7.04 8.81 3.01
N ILE A 125 6.59 9.41 1.91
CA ILE A 125 7.12 10.69 1.43
C ILE A 125 6.91 11.74 2.53
N ILE A 126 5.74 11.78 3.16
CA ILE A 126 5.47 12.69 4.28
C ILE A 126 6.41 12.40 5.46
N GLY A 127 6.66 11.13 5.79
CA GLY A 127 7.60 10.74 6.84
C GLY A 127 9.05 11.13 6.55
N TYR A 128 9.51 10.91 5.32
CA TYR A 128 10.84 11.28 4.84
C TYR A 128 11.04 12.80 4.84
N VAL A 129 10.08 13.54 4.28
CA VAL A 129 10.05 15.00 4.26
C VAL A 129 10.04 15.55 5.69
N LYS A 130 9.19 15.04 6.58
CA LYS A 130 9.22 15.42 8.00
C LYS A 130 10.55 15.11 8.67
N GLY A 131 11.20 13.99 8.32
CA GLY A 131 12.54 13.64 8.80
C GLY A 131 13.59 14.67 8.39
N LEU A 132 13.61 15.05 7.11
CA LEU A 132 14.49 16.11 6.58
C LEU A 132 14.24 17.45 7.25
N PHE A 133 12.98 17.86 7.40
CA PHE A 133 12.62 19.10 8.09
C PHE A 133 12.97 19.07 9.58
N ARG A 134 12.89 17.91 10.23
CA ARG A 134 13.24 17.75 11.65
C ARG A 134 14.75 17.79 11.88
N ILE A 135 15.56 17.32 10.93
CA ILE A 135 17.02 17.55 10.91
C ILE A 135 17.32 19.05 10.76
N SER A 136 16.55 19.76 9.94
CA SER A 136 16.71 21.21 9.76
C SER A 136 16.30 22.05 10.98
N ASN A 137 15.46 21.52 11.88
CA ASN A 137 14.83 22.29 12.97
C ASN A 137 15.28 21.89 14.39
N LYS A 138 16.22 20.94 14.53
CA LYS A 138 16.86 20.65 15.82
C LYS A 138 18.02 21.63 16.05
N LYS A 139 17.80 22.61 16.94
CA LYS A 139 18.88 23.37 17.60
C LYS A 139 19.82 22.37 18.28
N GLY A 140 21.02 22.15 17.74
CA GLY A 140 22.02 21.24 18.31
C GLY A 140 22.90 20.49 17.31
N TYR A 141 22.52 20.38 16.03
CA TYR A 141 23.36 19.72 15.02
C TYR A 141 24.38 20.71 14.44
N LYS A 142 25.67 20.38 14.54
CA LYS A 142 26.73 21.12 13.84
C LYS A 142 26.73 20.76 12.36
N ARG A 143 26.68 21.77 11.49
CA ARG A 143 26.88 21.58 10.04
C ARG A 143 28.37 21.38 9.78
N ILE A 144 28.73 20.24 9.20
CA ILE A 144 30.12 19.89 8.90
C ILE A 144 30.24 19.69 7.39
N MET A 145 31.26 20.30 6.78
CA MET A 145 31.61 20.12 5.38
C MET A 145 32.90 19.30 5.31
N ILE A 146 32.89 18.22 4.53
CA ILE A 146 34.08 17.40 4.29
C ILE A 146 34.62 17.78 2.91
N VAL A 147 35.83 18.33 2.86
CA VAL A 147 36.51 18.70 1.62
C VAL A 147 37.57 17.64 1.31
N GLY A 148 37.59 17.13 0.09
CA GLY A 148 38.52 16.05 -0.31
C GLY A 148 38.05 14.65 0.09
N ALA A 149 36.76 14.35 -0.06
CA ALA A 149 36.18 13.06 0.31
C ALA A 149 36.59 11.94 -0.68
N GLY A 150 37.75 11.34 -0.43
CA GLY A 150 38.09 9.99 -0.92
C GLY A 150 37.59 8.91 0.05
N GLU A 151 38.25 7.76 0.11
CA GLU A 151 37.90 6.66 1.04
C GLU A 151 37.87 7.10 2.51
N ALA A 152 38.79 7.98 2.92
CA ALA A 152 38.84 8.52 4.27
C ALA A 152 37.58 9.34 4.62
N GLY A 153 37.06 10.11 3.66
CA GLY A 153 35.83 10.88 3.84
C GLY A 153 34.61 9.97 4.03
N ALA A 154 34.54 8.88 3.26
CA ALA A 154 33.47 7.88 3.41
C ALA A 154 33.47 7.22 4.79
N MET A 155 34.64 6.96 5.35
CA MET A 155 34.78 6.38 6.69
C MET A 155 34.35 7.36 7.79
N VAL A 156 34.70 8.64 7.68
CA VAL A 156 34.25 9.70 8.61
C VAL A 156 32.74 9.86 8.60
N VAL A 157 32.11 9.85 7.42
CA VAL A 157 30.64 9.90 7.30
C VAL A 157 29.98 8.68 7.93
N LYS A 158 30.60 7.49 7.79
CA LYS A 158 30.09 6.26 8.40
C LYS A 158 30.12 6.34 9.94
N GLU A 159 31.21 6.89 10.49
CA GLU A 159 31.38 7.02 11.94
C GLU A 159 30.45 8.07 12.55
N LEU A 160 30.30 9.24 11.89
CA LEU A 160 29.37 10.29 12.30
C LEU A 160 27.90 9.84 12.28
N ASN A 161 27.54 8.93 11.36
CA ASN A 161 26.20 8.34 11.33
C ASN A 161 26.01 7.27 12.42
N ALA A 162 27.08 6.59 12.85
CA ALA A 162 27.04 5.61 13.93
C ALA A 162 26.96 6.27 15.31
N HIS A 163 27.59 7.44 15.47
CA HIS A 163 27.64 8.20 16.73
C HIS A 163 27.14 9.65 16.51
N PRO A 164 25.81 9.88 16.52
CA PRO A 164 25.20 11.16 16.15
C PRO A 164 25.14 12.19 17.29
N GLU A 165 26.10 12.16 18.21
CA GLU A 165 26.28 13.10 19.33
C GLU A 165 27.45 14.06 19.09
#